data_AF-A0A1Q7UR31-F1
#
_entry.id   AF-A0A1Q7UR31-F1
#
_cell.length_a   1.000
_cell.length_b   1.000
_cell.length_c   1.000
_cell.angle_alpha   90.00
_cell.angle_beta   90.00
_cell.angle_gamma   90.00
#
_symmetry.space_group_name_H-M   'P 1'
#
loop_
_entity.id
_entity.type
_entity.pdbx_description
1 polymer ?
#
loop_
_entity_poly.entity_id
_entity_poly.type
_entity_poly.pdbx_seq_one_letter_code
_entity_poly.pdbx_strand_id
1 'polypeptide(L)'
;MKLLVDENLAPRLASNLADLFPDSLHISSAELGRALRCSDMEYAKEDGFTFLTKDKDFASLSIAWGVPPKVILLQTGNCSTATIERIVRGNAIRFSDSKTIRDAACSS
;
A
#
# COMPACT_ATOMS: atom_id res chain seq x y z
N MET A 1 -6.11 -6.02 8.10
CA MET A 1 -5.62 -5.33 6.89
C MET A 1 -4.11 -5.44 6.88
N LYS A 2 -3.49 -5.76 5.74
CA LYS A 2 -2.03 -5.80 5.55
C LYS A 2 -1.61 -4.65 4.64
N LEU A 3 -0.45 -4.04 4.89
CA LEU A 3 0.08 -2.95 4.07
C LEU A 3 1.19 -3.44 3.15
N LEU A 4 1.13 -3.03 1.89
CA LEU A 4 2.29 -3.10 0.99
C LEU A 4 2.84 -1.68 0.84
N VAL A 5 4.01 -1.46 1.42
CA VAL A 5 4.66 -0.15 1.50
C VAL A 5 5.49 0.09 0.24
N ASP A 6 5.20 1.21 -0.43
CA ASP A 6 5.87 1.71 -1.63
C ASP A 6 7.38 1.91 -1.44
N GLU A 7 8.16 1.74 -2.52
CA GLU A 7 9.62 1.90 -2.54
C GLU A 7 10.09 3.31 -2.17
N ASN A 8 9.23 4.31 -2.42
CA ASN A 8 9.49 5.71 -2.06
C ASN A 8 9.39 5.99 -0.56
N LEU A 9 8.95 5.00 0.23
CA LEU A 9 8.85 5.08 1.68
C LEU A 9 9.97 4.28 2.33
N ALA A 10 10.21 4.54 3.62
CA ALA A 10 11.27 3.84 4.33
C ALA A 10 10.86 2.35 4.56
N PRO A 11 11.74 1.37 4.28
CA PRO A 11 11.45 -0.05 4.48
C PRO A 11 11.01 -0.41 5.90
N ARG A 12 11.59 0.28 6.90
CA ARG A 12 11.26 0.10 8.31
C ARG A 12 9.80 0.43 8.64
N LEU A 13 9.10 1.19 7.80
CA LEU A 13 7.71 1.59 8.05
C LEU A 13 6.78 0.38 8.12
N ALA A 14 7.02 -0.67 7.30
CA ALA A 14 6.23 -1.90 7.35
C ALA A 14 6.38 -2.59 8.72
N SER A 15 7.62 -2.76 9.19
CA SER A 15 7.91 -3.36 10.50
C SER A 15 7.40 -2.49 11.66
N ASN A 16 7.55 -1.16 11.56
CA ASN A 16 7.08 -0.23 12.57
C ASN A 16 5.55 -0.20 12.69
N LEU A 17 4.81 -0.66 11.68
CA LEU A 17 3.34 -0.66 11.69
C LEU A 17 2.77 -2.07 11.92
N ALA A 18 3.62 -3.09 12.09
CA ALA A 18 3.22 -4.49 12.15
C ALA A 18 2.31 -4.83 13.35
N ASP A 19 2.35 -4.05 14.43
CA ASP A 19 1.45 -4.19 15.58
C ASP A 19 -0.01 -3.82 15.25
N LEU A 20 -0.23 -2.93 14.29
CA LEU A 20 -1.57 -2.52 13.82
C LEU A 20 -1.97 -3.20 12.51
N PHE A 21 -0.99 -3.48 11.65
CA PHE A 21 -1.16 -4.09 10.34
C PHE A 21 -0.20 -5.28 10.24
N PRO A 22 -0.55 -6.42 10.86
CA PRO A 22 0.30 -7.61 10.81
C PRO A 22 0.53 -8.05 9.37
N ASP A 23 1.65 -8.75 9.13
CA ASP A 23 2.07 -9.25 7.81
C ASP A 23 2.27 -8.15 6.76
N SER A 24 2.40 -6.89 7.16
CA SER A 24 2.75 -5.80 6.26
C SER A 24 4.17 -5.96 5.74
N LEU A 25 4.35 -5.67 4.45
CA LEU A 25 5.63 -5.80 3.76
C LEU A 25 6.02 -4.48 3.10
N HIS A 26 7.32 -4.28 2.96
CA HIS A 26 7.83 -3.29 2.02
C HIS A 26 8.02 -3.96 0.66
N ILE A 27 7.77 -3.24 -0.43
CA ILE A 27 7.87 -3.80 -1.78
C ILE A 27 9.29 -4.33 -2.09
N SER A 28 10.32 -3.76 -1.47
CA SER A 28 11.70 -4.26 -1.59
C SER A 28 11.99 -5.54 -0.78
N SER A 29 11.13 -5.90 0.16
CA SER A 29 11.30 -7.07 1.05
C SER A 29 10.44 -8.25 0.62
N ALA A 30 9.32 -7.99 -0.05
CA ALA A 30 8.75 -9.00 -0.92
C ALA A 30 9.77 -9.24 -2.06
N GLU A 31 9.90 -10.46 -2.56
CA GLU A 31 10.79 -10.78 -3.70
C GLU A 31 10.32 -10.10 -5.04
N LEU A 32 9.57 -9.00 -4.93
CA LEU A 32 8.93 -8.16 -5.95
C LEU A 32 9.91 -7.07 -6.46
N GLY A 33 11.16 -7.46 -6.70
CA GLY A 33 12.25 -6.54 -7.02
C GLY A 33 12.08 -5.77 -8.33
N ARG A 34 11.88 -4.44 -8.18
CA ARG A 34 12.04 -3.33 -9.13
C ARG A 34 11.05 -3.22 -10.30
N ALA A 35 10.42 -2.03 -10.31
CA ALA A 35 9.35 -1.55 -11.18
C ALA A 35 8.03 -2.28 -10.87
N LEU A 36 7.10 -1.56 -10.26
CA LEU A 36 5.69 -1.91 -10.14
C LEU A 36 5.17 -2.45 -11.48
N ARG A 37 5.20 -3.77 -11.64
CA ARG A 37 4.57 -4.46 -12.77
C ARG A 37 3.14 -4.78 -12.36
N CYS A 38 2.25 -4.99 -13.32
CA CYS A 38 0.90 -5.51 -13.02
C CYS A 38 0.97 -6.67 -12.02
N SER A 39 1.99 -7.53 -12.15
CA SER A 39 2.34 -8.62 -11.24
C SER A 39 2.36 -8.24 -9.74
N ASP A 40 2.87 -7.07 -9.37
CA ASP A 40 2.93 -6.62 -7.96
C ASP A 40 1.55 -6.19 -7.45
N MET A 41 0.71 -5.68 -8.35
CA MET A 41 -0.66 -5.26 -8.05
C MET A 41 -1.60 -6.47 -8.02
N GLU A 42 -1.42 -7.44 -8.92
CA GLU A 42 -2.05 -8.76 -8.84
C GLU A 42 -1.67 -9.46 -7.53
N TYR A 43 -0.39 -9.52 -7.17
CA TYR A 43 0.06 -10.10 -5.90
C TYR A 43 -0.62 -9.43 -4.70
N ALA A 44 -0.69 -8.10 -4.71
CA ALA A 44 -1.37 -7.36 -3.66
C ALA A 44 -2.87 -7.67 -3.58
N LYS A 45 -3.53 -7.92 -4.72
CA LYS A 45 -4.93 -8.31 -4.77
C LYS A 45 -5.16 -9.71 -4.23
N GLU A 46 -4.33 -10.66 -4.62
CA GLU A 46 -4.45 -12.06 -4.20
C GLU A 46 -4.24 -12.23 -2.70
N ASP A 47 -3.26 -11.54 -2.12
CA ASP A 47 -2.96 -11.64 -0.68
C ASP A 47 -3.72 -10.60 0.18
N GLY A 48 -4.56 -9.77 -0.44
CA GLY A 48 -5.40 -8.79 0.27
C GLY A 48 -4.63 -7.60 0.86
N PHE A 49 -3.51 -7.21 0.24
CA PHE A 49 -2.75 -6.03 0.61
C PHE A 49 -3.48 -4.74 0.23
N THR A 50 -3.30 -3.72 1.07
CA THR A 50 -3.57 -2.33 0.73
C THR A 50 -2.25 -1.62 0.49
N PHE A 51 -2.13 -0.93 -0.63
CA PHE A 51 -0.93 -0.16 -0.90
C PHE A 51 -0.87 1.11 -0.07
N LEU A 52 0.31 1.41 0.47
CA LEU A 52 0.62 2.69 1.12
C LEU A 52 1.69 3.41 0.28
N THR A 53 1.32 4.54 -0.32
CA THR A 53 2.21 5.28 -1.24
C THR A 53 2.15 6.79 -1.01
N LYS A 54 3.18 7.52 -1.47
CA LYS A 54 3.15 8.97 -1.66
C LYS A 54 3.02 9.38 -3.13
N ASP A 55 3.13 8.42 -4.04
CA ASP A 55 3.10 8.63 -5.47
C ASP A 55 1.65 8.77 -5.96
N LYS A 56 1.33 9.93 -6.52
CA LYS A 56 -0.01 10.20 -7.07
C LYS A 56 -0.24 9.49 -8.38
N ASP A 57 0.81 9.25 -9.15
CA ASP A 57 0.73 8.54 -10.42
C ASP A 57 0.38 7.07 -10.13
N PHE A 58 0.94 6.48 -9.07
CA PHE A 58 0.53 5.15 -8.59
C PHE A 58 -0.97 5.09 -8.22
N ALA A 59 -1.44 6.02 -7.41
CA ALA A 59 -2.85 6.04 -7.02
C ALA A 59 -3.78 6.17 -8.24
N SER A 60 -3.37 6.96 -9.24
CA SER A 60 -4.10 7.13 -10.48
C SER A 60 -4.09 5.87 -11.36
N LEU A 61 -2.94 5.19 -11.45
CA LEU A 61 -2.81 3.90 -12.16
C LEU A 61 -3.64 2.81 -11.51
N SER A 62 -3.69 2.75 -10.18
CA SER A 62 -4.53 1.78 -9.46
C SER A 62 -6.01 1.97 -9.75
N ILE A 63 -6.48 3.22 -9.85
CA ILE A 63 -7.86 3.53 -10.25
C ILE A 63 -8.10 3.07 -11.69
N ALA A 64 -7.14 3.29 -12.60
CA ALA A 64 -7.26 2.92 -14.00
C ALA A 64 -7.25 1.40 -14.22
N TRP A 65 -6.46 0.64 -13.45
CA TRP A 65 -6.30 -0.81 -13.60
C TRP A 65 -7.29 -1.64 -12.78
N GLY A 66 -8.03 -1.03 -11.85
CA GLY A 66 -9.02 -1.72 -11.00
C GLY A 66 -8.39 -2.65 -9.96
N VAL A 67 -7.09 -2.50 -9.73
CA VAL A 67 -6.27 -3.26 -8.78
C VAL A 67 -5.27 -2.27 -8.16
N PRO A 68 -4.78 -2.44 -6.93
CA PRO A 68 -5.43 -3.11 -5.78
C PRO A 68 -6.79 -2.48 -5.43
N PRO A 69 -7.65 -3.19 -4.67
CA PRO A 69 -8.96 -2.65 -4.26
C PRO A 69 -8.85 -1.44 -3.31
N LYS A 70 -7.68 -1.21 -2.69
CA LYS A 70 -7.45 -0.11 -1.77
C LYS A 70 -6.03 0.44 -1.86
N VAL A 71 -5.94 1.77 -1.97
CA VAL A 71 -4.70 2.55 -1.91
C VAL A 71 -4.84 3.63 -0.84
N ILE A 72 -3.87 3.73 0.05
CA ILE A 72 -3.70 4.84 0.98
C ILE A 72 -2.65 5.78 0.39
N LEU A 73 -3.12 6.92 -0.11
CA LEU A 73 -2.27 7.99 -0.62
C LEU A 73 -1.91 8.96 0.52
N LEU A 74 -0.62 9.02 0.86
CA LEU A 74 -0.08 9.93 1.85
C LEU A 74 0.16 11.30 1.22
N GLN A 75 -0.78 12.23 1.43
CA GLN A 75 -0.61 13.63 1.02
C GLN A 75 0.19 14.43 2.06
N THR A 76 1.41 13.96 2.31
CA THR A 76 2.39 14.65 3.17
C THR A 76 3.54 15.10 2.28
N GLY A 77 4.04 16.32 2.47
CA GLY A 77 5.29 16.73 1.83
C GLY A 77 6.50 15.92 2.31
N ASN A 78 7.70 16.50 2.19
CA ASN A 78 8.87 15.92 2.83
C ASN A 78 8.68 15.93 4.35
N CYS A 79 8.58 14.74 4.92
CA CYS A 79 8.35 14.50 6.33
C CYS A 79 9.12 13.27 6.74
N SER A 80 9.55 13.21 8.00
CA SER A 80 10.25 12.05 8.54
C SER A 80 9.36 10.80 8.53
N THR A 81 9.98 9.62 8.47
CA THR A 81 9.29 8.33 8.62
C THR A 81 8.44 8.28 9.90
N ALA A 82 8.95 8.82 11.00
CA ALA A 82 8.21 8.90 12.27
C ALA A 82 6.91 9.73 12.15
N THR A 83 6.92 10.80 11.35
CA THR A 83 5.72 11.60 11.09
C THR A 83 4.70 10.80 10.29
N ILE A 84 5.15 10.11 9.25
CA ILE A 84 4.30 9.24 8.43
C ILE A 84 3.67 8.15 9.29
N GLU A 85 4.49 7.47 10.09
CA GLU A 85 4.05 6.43 11.01
C GLU A 85 2.95 6.95 11.95
N ARG A 86 3.18 8.11 12.60
CA ARG A 86 2.18 8.73 13.48
C ARG A 86 0.86 9.02 12.76
N ILE A 87 0.92 9.51 11.52
CA ILE A 87 -0.28 9.78 10.71
C ILE A 87 -1.03 8.49 10.40
N VAL A 88 -0.32 7.44 9.97
CA VAL A 88 -0.94 6.14 9.65
C VAL A 88 -1.56 5.51 10.90
N ARG A 89 -0.82 5.48 12.01
CA ARG A 89 -1.31 4.99 13.31
C ARG A 89 -2.56 5.74 13.78
N GLY A 90 -2.54 7.08 13.70
CA GLY A 90 -3.67 7.91 14.10
C GLY A 90 -4.95 7.72 13.27
N ASN A 91 -4.83 7.12 12.08
CA ASN A 91 -5.95 6.85 11.17
C ASN A 91 -6.26 5.35 11.03
N ALA A 92 -5.61 4.47 11.79
CA ALA A 92 -5.70 3.02 11.60
C ALA A 92 -7.15 2.49 11.65
N ILE A 93 -7.97 3.01 12.56
CA ILE A 93 -9.39 2.64 12.72
C ILE A 93 -10.18 2.99 11.45
N ARG A 94 -9.91 4.15 10.84
CA ARG A 94 -10.58 4.59 9.60
C ARG A 94 -10.20 3.72 8.40
N PHE A 95 -9.00 3.13 8.41
CA PHE A 95 -8.58 2.23 7.35
C PHE A 95 -9.26 0.86 7.44
N SER A 96 -9.87 0.48 8.56
CA SER A 96 -10.53 -0.82 8.71
C SER A 96 -11.94 -0.87 8.11
N ASP A 97 -12.58 0.27 7.89
CA ASP A 97 -14.04 0.37 7.66
C ASP A 97 -14.47 0.34 6.17
N SER A 98 -13.54 0.49 5.22
CA SER A 98 -13.92 0.56 3.79
C SER A 98 -14.24 -0.81 3.20
N LYS A 99 -15.47 -1.02 2.75
CA LYS A 99 -15.91 -2.21 2.00
C LYS A 99 -15.07 -2.43 0.74
N THR A 100 -14.55 -3.66 0.59
CA THR A 100 -13.86 -4.14 -0.61
C THR A 100 -14.76 -4.05 -1.83
N ILE A 101 -14.32 -3.32 -2.86
CA ILE A 101 -14.88 -3.40 -4.21
C ILE A 101 -14.27 -4.65 -4.85
N ARG A 102 -15.10 -5.65 -5.16
CA ARG A 102 -14.75 -6.78 -6.05
C ARG A 102 -14.96 -6.31 -7.50
N ASP A 103 -14.19 -6.91 -8.42
CA ASP A 103 -14.13 -6.67 -9.88
C ASP A 103 -13.09 -5.59 -10.30
N ALA A 104 -12.20 -5.76 -11.28
CA ALA A 104 -12.06 -6.72 -12.38
C ALA A 104 -10.58 -7.13 -12.58
N ALA A 105 -10.33 -8.15 -13.40
CA ALA A 105 -9.00 -8.69 -13.72
C ALA A 105 -8.34 -7.90 -14.86
N CYS A 106 -7.03 -7.61 -14.75
CA CYS A 106 -6.26 -7.04 -15.84
C CYS A 106 -6.06 -8.13 -16.89
N SER A 107 -6.63 -7.97 -18.09
CA SER A 107 -6.47 -8.90 -19.20
C SER A 107 -5.22 -8.54 -20.01
N SER A 108 -4.27 -9.49 -20.03
CA SER A 108 -3.24 -9.83 -21.03
C SER A 108 -2.54 -8.71 -21.82
#